data_AF-A0A5C8SYM8-F1
#
_entry.id   AF-A0A5C8SYM8-F1
#
_cell.length_a   1.000
_cell.length_b   1.000
_cell.length_c   1.000
_cell.angle_alpha   90.00
_cell.angle_beta   90.00
_cell.angle_gamma   90.00
#
_symmetry.space_group_name_H-M   'P 1'
#
loop_
_entity.id
_entity.type
_entity.pdbx_description
1 polymer ?
#
loop_
_entity_poly.entity_id
_entity_poly.type
_entity_poly.pdbx_seq_one_letter_code
_entity_poly.pdbx_strand_id
1 'polypeptide(L)'
;MRSPLAAALPHPARTIGWDLGGVHVKAALVEGGVVRAVVQAPCPLWRGLPALDDTFAGLPDWARGEAAHAVTMTGELTDCFADRTDGVAQLAGWAAGHLSGAVAIYAGRAGFVAAAEAEANAAAIASANWHATAA
;
A
#
# COMPACT_ATOMS: atom_id res chain seq x y z
N MET A 1 4.30 -41.34 7.50
CA MET A 1 5.20 -40.35 6.86
C MET A 1 4.53 -38.99 6.96
N ARG A 2 5.11 -38.04 7.72
CA ARG A 2 4.58 -36.68 7.86
C ARG A 2 5.14 -35.83 6.72
N SER A 3 4.24 -35.14 6.01
CA SER A 3 4.59 -34.15 4.98
C SER A 3 5.47 -33.05 5.59
N PRO A 4 6.50 -32.53 4.91
CA PRO A 4 7.25 -31.41 5.43
C PRO A 4 6.36 -30.17 5.38
N LEU A 5 6.17 -29.52 6.54
CA LEU A 5 5.67 -28.14 6.58
C LEU A 5 6.58 -27.31 5.67
N ALA A 6 6.00 -26.63 4.69
CA ALA A 6 6.67 -25.53 4.02
C ALA A 6 7.14 -24.57 5.12
N ALA A 7 8.45 -24.39 5.26
CA ALA A 7 8.99 -23.40 6.17
C ALA A 7 8.45 -22.03 5.74
N ALA A 8 7.56 -21.45 6.55
CA ALA A 8 7.13 -20.08 6.35
C ALA A 8 8.39 -19.22 6.29
N LEU A 9 8.57 -18.49 5.19
CA LEU A 9 9.62 -17.49 5.09
C LEU A 9 9.54 -16.59 6.34
N PRO A 10 10.66 -16.24 6.98
CA PRO A 10 10.65 -15.36 8.13
C PRO A 10 9.82 -14.14 7.76
N HIS A 11 8.74 -13.89 8.49
CA HIS A 11 8.00 -12.64 8.32
C HIS A 11 9.02 -11.53 8.49
N PRO A 12 9.10 -10.55 7.57
CA PRO A 12 9.95 -9.42 7.78
C PRO A 12 9.64 -8.88 9.17
N ALA A 13 10.68 -8.67 9.98
CA ALA A 13 10.54 -8.31 11.39
C ALA A 13 9.63 -7.09 11.59
N ARG A 14 9.46 -6.31 10.53
CA ARG A 14 8.64 -5.12 10.41
C ARG A 14 7.91 -5.05 9.07
N THR A 15 6.59 -4.98 9.11
CA THR A 15 5.72 -4.75 7.95
C THR A 15 4.93 -3.47 8.16
N ILE A 16 4.69 -2.70 7.10
CA ILE A 16 3.76 -1.56 7.14
C ILE A 16 2.66 -1.78 6.10
N GLY A 17 1.43 -1.89 6.58
CA GLY A 17 0.23 -1.91 5.73
C GLY A 17 -0.21 -0.49 5.42
N TRP A 18 -0.54 -0.21 4.16
CA TRP A 18 -0.95 1.11 3.67
C TRP A 18 -2.32 1.08 2.99
N ASP A 19 -3.10 2.14 3.22
CA ASP A 19 -4.23 2.54 2.36
C ASP A 19 -3.93 3.95 1.84
N LEU A 20 -3.57 4.03 0.55
CA LEU A 20 -3.36 5.28 -0.15
C LEU A 20 -4.71 5.78 -0.69
N GLY A 21 -5.39 6.60 0.11
CA GLY A 21 -6.74 7.09 -0.18
C GLY A 21 -6.79 8.51 -0.72
N GLY A 22 -7.91 8.84 -1.36
CA GLY A 22 -8.13 10.15 -1.98
C GLY A 22 -8.33 11.31 -1.00
N VAL A 23 -8.68 10.99 0.25
CA VAL A 23 -8.92 11.98 1.34
C VAL A 23 -7.97 11.79 2.51
N HIS A 24 -7.53 10.55 2.74
CA HIS A 24 -6.64 10.20 3.84
C HIS A 24 -5.65 9.14 3.39
N VAL A 25 -4.45 9.20 3.95
CA VAL A 25 -3.51 8.07 3.96
C VAL A 25 -3.60 7.40 5.33
N LYS A 26 -3.59 6.07 5.34
CA LYS A 26 -3.48 5.27 6.57
C LYS A 26 -2.25 4.39 6.49
N ALA A 27 -1.59 4.20 7.64
CA ALA A 27 -0.52 3.23 7.80
C ALA A 27 -0.67 2.44 9.10
N ALA A 28 -0.31 1.16 9.08
CA ALA A 28 -0.29 0.28 10.24
C ALA A 28 1.06 -0.45 10.33
N LEU A 29 1.77 -0.26 11.43
CA LEU A 29 2.99 -1.00 11.75
C LEU A 29 2.62 -2.36 12.33
N VAL A 30 3.12 -3.44 11.71
CA VAL A 30 2.92 -4.81 12.16
C VAL A 30 4.27 -5.47 12.42
N GLU A 31 4.44 -5.99 13.63
CA GLU A 31 5.66 -6.69 14.06
C GLU A 31 5.28 -7.98 14.78
N GLY A 32 5.81 -9.11 14.31
CA GLY A 32 5.47 -10.43 14.85
C GLY A 32 3.98 -10.76 14.73
N GLY A 33 3.31 -10.27 13.68
CA GLY A 33 1.87 -10.46 13.46
C GLY A 33 0.96 -9.60 14.35
N VAL A 34 1.52 -8.67 15.12
CA VAL A 34 0.76 -7.77 16.01
C VAL A 34 0.83 -6.34 15.50
N VAL A 35 -0.30 -5.66 15.44
CA VAL A 35 -0.37 -4.22 15.15
C VAL A 35 0.23 -3.45 16.33
N ARG A 36 1.30 -2.70 16.08
CA ARG A 36 2.03 -1.93 17.11
C ARG A 36 1.63 -0.47 17.11
N ALA A 37 1.37 0.09 15.94
CA ALA A 37 0.99 1.49 15.77
C ALA A 37 0.11 1.64 14.53
N VAL A 38 -0.75 2.64 14.55
CA VAL A 38 -1.54 3.06 13.40
C VAL A 38 -1.51 4.58 13.29
N VAL A 39 -1.57 5.11 12.08
CA VAL A 39 -1.74 6.53 11.81
C VAL A 39 -2.73 6.72 10.67
N GLN A 40 -3.52 7.77 10.76
CA GLN A 40 -4.33 8.28 9.67
C GLN A 40 -4.03 9.78 9.53
N ALA A 41 -3.67 10.21 8.33
CA ALA A 41 -3.36 11.60 8.04
C ALA A 41 -4.25 12.11 6.91
N PRO A 42 -4.77 13.36 6.98
CA PRO A 42 -5.42 13.99 5.84
C PRO A 42 -4.48 14.04 4.63
N CYS A 43 -5.01 13.69 3.47
CA CYS A 43 -4.31 13.69 2.19
C CYS A 43 -5.27 14.21 1.11
N PRO A 44 -5.24 15.51 0.78
CA PRO A 44 -6.10 16.08 -0.24
C PRO A 44 -5.59 15.71 -1.64
N LEU A 45 -5.64 14.42 -1.99
CA LEU A 45 -5.02 13.87 -3.20
C LEU A 45 -5.55 14.50 -4.48
N TRP A 46 -6.76 15.08 -4.46
CA TRP A 46 -7.31 15.83 -5.60
C TRP A 46 -6.49 17.06 -6.00
N ARG A 47 -5.48 17.44 -5.20
CA ARG A 47 -4.46 18.44 -5.53
C ARG A 47 -3.23 17.85 -6.26
N GLY A 48 -3.22 16.54 -6.53
CA GLY A 48 -2.15 15.79 -7.17
C GLY A 48 -1.20 15.10 -6.19
N LEU A 49 -0.24 14.32 -6.73
CA LEU A 49 0.78 13.59 -5.96
C LEU A 49 1.60 14.45 -4.98
N PRO A 50 1.90 15.74 -5.22
CA PRO A 50 2.58 16.57 -4.22
C PRO A 50 1.85 16.63 -2.86
N ALA A 51 0.52 16.52 -2.85
CA ALA A 51 -0.22 16.43 -1.59
C ALA A 51 0.07 15.12 -0.83
N LEU A 52 0.34 14.03 -1.56
CA LEU A 52 0.73 12.75 -0.99
C LEU A 52 2.17 12.80 -0.45
N ASP A 53 3.07 13.51 -1.13
CA ASP A 53 4.43 13.79 -0.64
C ASP A 53 4.39 14.56 0.69
N ASP A 54 3.62 15.65 0.74
CA ASP A 54 3.43 16.47 1.94
C ASP A 54 2.83 15.64 3.10
N THR A 55 1.79 14.84 2.80
CA THR A 55 1.19 13.95 3.80
C THR A 55 2.22 12.95 4.31
N PHE A 56 2.98 12.29 3.42
CA PHE A 56 4.00 11.31 3.80
C PHE A 56 5.11 11.93 4.65
N ALA A 57 5.58 13.13 4.30
CA ALA A 57 6.60 13.85 5.05
C ALA A 57 6.16 14.16 6.50
N GLY A 58 4.87 14.39 6.72
CA GLY A 58 4.28 14.63 8.04
C GLY A 58 3.98 13.37 8.85
N LEU A 59 4.17 12.16 8.30
CA LEU A 59 3.92 10.92 9.03
C LEU A 59 5.00 10.64 10.08
N PRO A 60 4.65 9.89 11.15
CA PRO A 60 5.62 9.45 12.14
C PRO A 60 6.84 8.76 11.51
N ASP A 61 8.01 8.89 12.12
CA ASP A 61 9.27 8.29 11.63
C ASP A 61 9.16 6.80 11.37
N TRP A 62 8.34 6.09 12.16
CA TRP A 62 8.13 4.67 11.97
C TRP A 62 7.45 4.34 10.63
N ALA A 63 6.65 5.24 10.07
CA ALA A 63 5.97 5.05 8.78
C ALA A 63 6.93 5.30 7.60
N ARG A 64 8.01 6.05 7.82
CA ARG A 64 8.97 6.49 6.81
C ARG A 64 10.26 5.67 6.78
N GLY A 65 10.45 4.77 7.75
CA GLY A 65 11.63 3.93 7.86
C GLY A 65 11.55 2.63 7.06
N GLU A 66 12.69 1.94 6.94
CA GLU A 66 12.83 0.66 6.23
C GLU A 66 11.84 -0.40 6.74
N ALA A 67 11.07 -1.00 5.82
CA ALA A 67 10.14 -2.10 6.09
C ALA A 67 9.77 -2.88 4.82
N ALA A 68 9.06 -4.01 5.02
CA ALA A 68 8.24 -4.57 3.94
C ALA A 68 6.89 -3.83 3.91
N HIS A 69 6.47 -3.36 2.74
CA HIS A 69 5.27 -2.57 2.57
C HIS A 69 4.20 -3.34 1.79
N ALA A 70 3.02 -3.47 2.41
CA ALA A 70 1.83 -4.02 1.78
C ALA A 70 0.86 -2.87 1.50
N VAL A 71 0.61 -2.57 0.23
CA VAL A 71 -0.13 -1.38 -0.19
C VAL A 71 -1.47 -1.76 -0.79
N THR A 72 -2.53 -1.20 -0.24
CA THR A 72 -3.82 -1.04 -0.89
C THR A 72 -4.00 0.42 -1.29
N MET A 73 -4.92 0.68 -2.22
CA MET A 73 -5.28 2.03 -2.62
C MET A 73 -6.79 2.17 -2.72
N THR A 74 -7.25 3.37 -2.36
CA THR A 74 -8.63 3.84 -2.54
C THR A 74 -8.67 5.20 -3.22
N GLY A 75 -7.52 5.82 -3.42
CA GLY A 75 -7.36 7.11 -4.09
C GLY A 75 -7.29 7.02 -5.61
N GLU A 76 -7.29 5.83 -6.21
CA GLU A 76 -7.10 5.65 -7.65
C GLU A 76 -8.20 6.27 -8.51
N LEU A 77 -9.34 6.64 -7.91
CA LEU A 77 -10.47 7.33 -8.53
C LEU A 77 -10.48 8.85 -8.31
N THR A 78 -9.42 9.40 -7.72
CA THR A 78 -9.35 10.83 -7.43
C THR A 78 -9.28 11.66 -8.72
N ASP A 79 -9.98 12.79 -8.75
CA ASP A 79 -10.12 13.67 -9.93
C ASP A 79 -8.80 14.21 -10.52
N CYS A 80 -7.67 14.06 -9.82
CA CYS A 80 -6.36 14.45 -10.33
C CYS A 80 -5.79 13.46 -11.35
N PHE A 81 -6.37 12.27 -11.50
CA PHE A 81 -5.94 11.23 -12.43
C PHE A 81 -6.80 11.23 -13.70
N ALA A 82 -6.21 10.84 -14.83
CA ALA A 82 -6.91 10.80 -16.11
C ALA A 82 -8.02 9.73 -16.11
N ASP A 83 -7.72 8.58 -15.53
CA ASP A 83 -8.67 7.52 -15.27
C ASP A 83 -8.18 6.64 -14.10
N ARG A 84 -8.93 5.57 -13.82
CA ARG A 84 -8.63 4.63 -12.74
C ARG A 84 -7.30 3.88 -12.94
N THR A 85 -6.96 3.54 -14.18
CA THR A 85 -5.72 2.82 -14.51
C THR A 85 -4.52 3.72 -14.28
N ASP A 86 -4.63 4.97 -14.73
CA ASP A 86 -3.65 6.03 -14.46
C ASP A 86 -3.48 6.24 -12.94
N GLY A 87 -4.57 6.33 -12.19
CA GLY A 87 -4.51 6.45 -10.73
C GLY A 87 -3.80 5.28 -10.05
N VAL A 88 -4.05 4.04 -10.48
CA VAL A 88 -3.33 2.86 -9.96
C VAL A 88 -1.84 2.94 -10.29
N ALA A 89 -1.49 3.23 -11.54
CA ALA A 89 -0.11 3.30 -11.98
C ALA A 89 0.68 4.38 -11.23
N GLN A 90 0.09 5.57 -11.08
CA GLN A 90 0.71 6.69 -10.38
C GLN A 90 0.88 6.43 -8.88
N LEU A 91 -0.13 5.87 -8.20
CA LEU A 91 -0.02 5.54 -6.77
C LEU A 91 0.97 4.40 -6.50
N ALA A 92 1.00 3.36 -7.35
CA ALA A 92 1.97 2.28 -7.24
C ALA A 92 3.40 2.78 -7.51
N GLY A 93 3.58 3.62 -8.54
CA GLY A 93 4.86 4.26 -8.83
C GLY A 93 5.33 5.17 -7.70
N TRP A 94 4.41 5.95 -7.12
CA TRP A 94 4.69 6.76 -5.93
C TRP A 94 5.15 5.89 -4.76
N ALA A 95 4.45 4.81 -4.46
CA ALA A 95 4.80 3.90 -3.37
C ALA A 95 6.21 3.30 -3.56
N ALA A 96 6.52 2.84 -4.78
CA ALA A 96 7.84 2.29 -5.10
C ALA A 96 8.98 3.32 -5.02
N GLY A 97 8.70 4.59 -5.30
CA GLY A 97 9.69 5.67 -5.26
C GLY A 97 9.95 6.25 -3.86
N HIS A 98 8.98 6.17 -2.94
CA HIS A 98 9.02 6.87 -1.65
C HIS A 98 9.09 5.96 -0.42
N LEU A 99 8.57 4.74 -0.51
CA LEU A 99 8.61 3.80 0.59
C LEU A 99 9.97 3.07 0.63
N SER A 100 10.64 3.11 1.77
CA SER A 100 11.96 2.49 1.93
C SER A 100 11.83 1.00 2.18
N GLY A 101 12.08 0.19 1.15
CA GLY A 101 12.11 -1.26 1.21
C GLY A 101 11.25 -1.93 0.14
N ALA A 102 10.89 -3.19 0.37
CA ALA A 102 10.11 -3.95 -0.60
C ALA A 102 8.64 -3.50 -0.60
N VAL A 103 8.10 -3.17 -1.78
CA VAL A 103 6.71 -2.74 -1.96
C VAL A 103 5.92 -3.79 -2.73
N ALA A 104 4.80 -4.22 -2.15
CA ALA A 104 3.87 -5.17 -2.73
C ALA A 104 2.47 -4.54 -2.79
N ILE A 105 1.86 -4.53 -3.97
CA ILE A 105 0.54 -3.94 -4.22
C ILE A 105 -0.52 -5.03 -4.16
N TYR A 106 -1.59 -4.80 -3.42
CA TYR A 106 -2.68 -5.75 -3.30
C TYR A 106 -3.61 -5.71 -4.52
N ALA A 107 -3.66 -6.83 -5.25
CA ALA A 107 -4.46 -7.05 -6.45
C ALA A 107 -5.66 -7.98 -6.19
N GLY A 108 -6.29 -7.86 -5.01
CA GLY A 108 -7.47 -8.63 -4.65
C GLY A 108 -7.22 -10.14 -4.66
N ARG A 109 -7.99 -10.88 -5.47
CA ARG A 109 -7.88 -12.35 -5.58
C ARG A 109 -6.56 -12.82 -6.21
N ALA A 110 -5.87 -11.94 -6.95
CA ALA A 110 -4.57 -12.23 -7.51
C ALA A 110 -3.45 -12.15 -6.45
N GLY A 111 -3.76 -11.74 -5.23
CA GLY A 111 -2.79 -11.61 -4.13
C GLY A 111 -1.99 -10.31 -4.24
N PHE A 112 -0.69 -10.38 -3.98
CA PHE A 112 0.21 -9.24 -4.05
C PHE A 112 1.05 -9.29 -5.34
N VAL A 113 1.17 -8.16 -6.02
CA VAL A 113 1.98 -7.96 -7.24
C VAL A 113 3.06 -6.90 -7.00
N ALA A 114 4.10 -6.88 -7.85
CA ALA A 114 5.09 -5.82 -7.79
C ALA A 114 4.50 -4.49 -8.27
N ALA A 115 5.02 -3.36 -7.78
CA ALA A 115 4.56 -2.03 -8.20
C ALA A 115 4.66 -1.81 -9.72
N ALA A 116 5.68 -2.36 -10.37
CA ALA A 116 5.85 -2.28 -11.82
C ALA A 116 4.77 -3.05 -12.61
N GLU A 117 4.04 -3.96 -11.97
CA GLU A 117 2.96 -4.74 -12.58
C GLU A 117 1.57 -4.11 -12.32
N ALA A 118 1.51 -3.01 -11.57
CA ALA A 118 0.26 -2.45 -11.08
C ALA A 118 -0.66 -1.98 -12.21
N GLU A 119 -0.12 -1.31 -13.23
CA GLU A 119 -0.91 -0.85 -14.38
C GLU A 119 -1.58 -2.02 -15.13
N ALA A 120 -0.81 -3.09 -15.41
CA ALA A 120 -1.33 -4.29 -16.06
C ALA A 120 -2.39 -5.02 -15.21
N ASN A 121 -2.36 -4.83 -13.89
CA ASN A 121 -3.30 -5.42 -12.93
C ASN A 121 -4.33 -4.40 -12.40
N ALA A 122 -4.47 -3.23 -13.03
CA ALA A 122 -5.26 -2.13 -12.48
C ALA A 122 -6.71 -2.52 -12.18
N ALA A 123 -7.32 -3.35 -13.03
CA ALA A 123 -8.68 -3.85 -12.81
C ALA A 123 -8.83 -4.74 -11.56
N ALA A 124 -7.77 -5.43 -11.15
CA ALA A 124 -7.75 -6.29 -9.97
C ALA A 124 -7.33 -5.54 -8.69
N ILE A 125 -6.55 -4.48 -8.83
CA ILE A 125 -6.10 -3.61 -7.73
C ILE A 125 -7.18 -2.61 -7.35
N ALA A 126 -7.72 -1.91 -8.35
CA ALA A 126 -8.73 -0.91 -8.11
C ALA A 126 -9.99 -1.57 -7.56
N SER A 127 -10.58 -0.98 -6.53
CA SER A 127 -11.71 -1.58 -5.80
C SER A 127 -11.41 -2.87 -5.03
N ALA A 128 -10.14 -3.21 -4.72
CA ALA A 128 -9.80 -4.37 -3.87
C ALA A 128 -9.71 -4.07 -2.37
N ASN A 129 -9.82 -2.80 -1.97
CA ASN A 129 -9.67 -2.35 -0.58
C ASN A 129 -10.68 -3.01 0.39
N TRP A 130 -11.94 -3.20 -0.03
CA TRP A 130 -12.95 -3.89 0.78
C TRP A 130 -12.58 -5.37 0.97
N HIS A 131 -12.00 -5.99 -0.05
CA HIS A 131 -11.59 -7.39 0.00
C HIS A 131 -10.40 -7.56 0.95
N ALA A 132 -9.43 -6.64 0.93
CA ALA A 132 -8.31 -6.65 1.87
C ALA A 132 -8.79 -6.56 3.33
N THR A 133 -9.85 -5.79 3.58
CA THR A 133 -10.41 -5.62 4.94
C THR A 133 -11.20 -6.86 5.40
N ALA A 134 -11.82 -7.59 4.47
CA ALA A 134 -12.68 -8.74 4.77
C ALA A 134 -11.94 -10.09 4.80
N ALA A 135 -10.69 -10.13 4.33
CA ALA A 135 -9.89 -11.35 4.18
C ALA A 135 -9.22 -11.81 5.48
#